data_AF-A0A934FIV3-F1
#
_entry.id   AF-A0A934FIV3-F1
#
_cell.length_a   1.000
_cell.length_b   1.000
_cell.length_c   1.000
_cell.angle_alpha   90.00
_cell.angle_beta   90.00
_cell.angle_gamma   90.00
#
_symmetry.space_group_name_H-M   'P 1'
#
loop_
_entity.id
_entity.type
_entity.pdbx_description
1 polymer ?
#
loop_
_entity_poly.entity_id
_entity_poly.type
_entity_poly.pdbx_seq_one_letter_code
_entity_poly.pdbx_strand_id
1 'polypeptide(L)'
;MRLLDAILDANQRTTAGKAPPLAPGEFADGLPLVALSCIDARLNHLIPEVLGVPESHFIWLRNAGNIITSPMSSTLRSLALACAVKGGREILILGHTDCLVRKTGTMELLGKFAALGVARARLPENLQEYFGLFASERQNVLKAVEHVRASPLIGPRVPVHGALMDIATGRLELLVNGYLALEVTTSAAHSAAASAGETTPAVTPSRPAPESKGDLPLGGMKVLEMDISDLKIGELAPHAEVVRSEPSKAAVEKLQLAAAASPAKPPPVPSDAIPSLKRLVDLARHYRIIGGDGKHYGPVPATVLLRWISEGRIDAETPVQVDGSTAWVKLHQLGDALHRLGGKRK
;
A
#
# COMPACT_ATOMS: atom_id res chain seq x y z
N MET A 1 15.75 -14.63 -17.37
CA MET A 1 16.03 -13.91 -16.11
C MET A 1 14.98 -12.82 -15.97
N ARG A 2 14.42 -12.57 -14.78
CA ARG A 2 13.43 -11.48 -14.62
C ARG A 2 14.13 -10.13 -14.47
N LEU A 3 13.40 -9.03 -14.63
CA LEU A 3 13.96 -7.67 -14.64
C LEU A 3 14.76 -7.36 -13.37
N LEU A 4 14.18 -7.58 -12.18
CA LEU A 4 14.88 -7.25 -10.93
C LEU A 4 16.16 -8.06 -10.74
N ASP A 5 16.15 -9.34 -11.11
CA ASP A 5 17.33 -10.20 -10.99
C ASP A 5 18.46 -9.66 -11.88
N ALA A 6 18.13 -9.20 -13.08
CA ALA A 6 19.08 -8.56 -14.00
C ALA A 6 19.64 -7.25 -13.44
N ILE A 7 18.79 -6.41 -12.84
CA ILE A 7 19.20 -5.16 -12.18
C ILE A 7 20.22 -5.46 -11.07
N LEU A 8 19.91 -6.41 -10.18
CA LEU A 8 20.76 -6.74 -9.04
C LEU A 8 22.09 -7.37 -9.48
N ASP A 9 22.04 -8.28 -10.44
CA ASP A 9 23.23 -8.93 -10.99
C ASP A 9 24.15 -7.92 -11.70
N ALA A 10 23.59 -7.01 -12.51
CA ALA A 10 24.35 -5.91 -13.13
C ALA A 10 24.96 -4.98 -12.07
N ASN A 11 24.19 -4.62 -11.04
CA ASN A 11 24.68 -3.80 -9.93
C ASN A 11 25.83 -4.47 -9.15
N GLN A 12 25.70 -5.77 -8.84
CA GLN A 12 26.69 -6.52 -8.08
C GLN A 12 28.02 -6.71 -8.82
N ARG A 13 27.98 -6.81 -10.15
CA ARG A 13 29.17 -6.90 -11.01
C ARG A 13 29.92 -5.56 -11.13
N THR A 14 29.28 -4.47 -10.75
CA THR A 14 29.86 -3.14 -10.91
C THR A 14 30.54 -2.70 -9.61
N THR A 15 31.82 -2.38 -9.68
CA THR A 15 32.62 -1.96 -8.50
C THR A 15 32.41 -0.49 -8.11
N ALA A 16 31.75 0.32 -8.96
CA ALA A 16 31.66 1.78 -8.81
C ALA A 16 30.29 2.38 -9.23
N GLY A 17 29.18 1.67 -9.00
CA GLY A 17 27.83 2.27 -9.04
C GLY A 17 27.19 2.49 -10.42
N LYS A 18 27.91 2.28 -11.54
CA LYS A 18 27.34 2.38 -12.89
C LYS A 18 27.04 1.03 -13.52
N ALA A 19 25.82 0.53 -13.32
CA ALA A 19 25.36 -0.67 -14.00
C ALA A 19 25.26 -0.41 -15.51
N PRO A 20 25.65 -1.37 -16.37
CA PRO A 20 25.40 -1.25 -17.80
C PRO A 20 23.89 -1.10 -18.06
N PRO A 21 23.48 -0.27 -19.04
CA PRO A 21 22.08 -0.16 -19.41
C PRO A 21 21.49 -1.52 -19.78
N LEU A 22 20.35 -1.84 -19.21
CA LEU A 22 19.58 -3.04 -19.54
C LEU A 22 18.93 -2.84 -20.91
N ALA A 23 18.95 -3.89 -21.75
CA ALA A 23 18.28 -3.87 -23.04
C ALA A 23 16.75 -4.01 -22.83
N PRO A 24 15.92 -3.00 -23.17
CA PRO A 24 14.48 -3.06 -22.88
C PRO A 24 13.76 -4.24 -23.53
N GLY A 25 14.19 -4.65 -24.72
CA GLY A 25 13.59 -5.77 -25.46
C GLY A 25 13.67 -7.11 -24.71
N GLU A 26 14.69 -7.31 -23.87
CA GLU A 26 14.84 -8.53 -23.07
C GLU A 26 13.91 -8.58 -21.84
N PHE A 27 13.40 -7.41 -21.43
CA PHE A 27 12.62 -7.24 -20.20
C PHE A 27 11.27 -6.56 -20.44
N ALA A 28 10.71 -6.68 -21.65
CA ALA A 28 9.47 -6.03 -22.05
C ALA A 28 8.28 -6.34 -21.11
N ASP A 29 8.24 -7.53 -20.53
CA ASP A 29 7.19 -7.95 -19.59
C ASP A 29 7.30 -7.27 -18.21
N GLY A 30 8.52 -6.88 -17.80
CA GLY A 30 8.81 -6.24 -16.51
C GLY A 30 8.90 -4.71 -16.59
N LEU A 31 8.91 -4.13 -17.79
CA LEU A 31 9.01 -2.68 -18.02
C LEU A 31 7.66 -2.09 -18.46
N PRO A 32 7.33 -0.84 -18.06
CA PRO A 32 8.14 0.09 -17.28
C PRO A 32 8.26 -0.27 -15.79
N LEU A 33 9.43 0.01 -15.20
CA LEU A 33 9.65 -0.10 -13.76
C LEU A 33 9.15 1.17 -13.07
N VAL A 34 8.31 1.02 -12.04
CA VAL A 34 7.90 2.11 -11.16
C VAL A 34 8.75 2.06 -9.89
N ALA A 35 9.46 3.12 -9.55
CA ALA A 35 10.20 3.19 -8.29
C ALA A 35 9.69 4.31 -7.39
N LEU A 36 9.62 4.05 -6.09
CA LEU A 36 9.50 5.07 -5.05
C LEU A 36 10.82 5.17 -4.29
N SER A 37 11.42 6.37 -4.27
CA SER A 37 12.63 6.63 -3.49
C SER A 37 12.54 7.92 -2.68
N CYS A 38 13.61 8.23 -1.95
CA CYS A 38 13.72 9.48 -1.20
C CYS A 38 13.92 10.71 -2.12
N ILE A 39 13.58 11.90 -1.63
CA ILE A 39 13.90 13.22 -2.24
C ILE A 39 15.37 13.62 -2.05
N ASP A 40 16.19 12.80 -1.39
CA ASP A 40 17.62 13.06 -1.20
C ASP A 40 18.31 13.33 -2.54
N ALA A 41 18.92 14.51 -2.68
CA ALA A 41 19.49 14.99 -3.94
C ALA A 41 20.64 14.10 -4.44
N ARG A 42 21.34 13.39 -3.53
CA ARG A 42 22.41 12.45 -3.89
C ARG A 42 21.89 11.32 -4.78
N LEU A 43 20.61 10.97 -4.66
CA LEU A 43 19.99 9.91 -5.45
C LEU A 43 19.75 10.27 -6.91
N ASN A 44 19.78 11.57 -7.27
CA ASN A 44 19.44 12.07 -8.61
C ASN A 44 20.26 11.41 -9.72
N HIS A 45 21.56 11.26 -9.48
CA HIS A 45 22.47 10.60 -10.42
C HIS A 45 22.61 9.10 -10.11
N LEU A 46 22.65 8.72 -8.82
CA LEU A 46 22.89 7.34 -8.43
C LEU A 46 21.80 6.38 -8.91
N ILE A 47 20.52 6.68 -8.72
CA ILE A 47 19.44 5.72 -9.00
C ILE A 47 19.38 5.29 -10.47
N PRO A 48 19.39 6.20 -11.46
CA PRO A 48 19.46 5.82 -12.86
C PRO A 48 20.67 4.93 -13.18
N GLU A 49 21.83 5.25 -12.61
CA GLU A 49 23.08 4.52 -12.84
C GLU A 49 23.09 3.13 -12.19
N VAL A 50 22.57 2.99 -10.96
CA VAL A 50 22.60 1.70 -10.25
C VAL A 50 21.54 0.73 -10.73
N LEU A 51 20.42 1.24 -11.27
CA LEU A 51 19.34 0.41 -11.79
C LEU A 51 19.58 0.01 -13.25
N GLY A 52 20.26 0.86 -14.03
CA GLY A 52 20.50 0.60 -15.46
C GLY A 52 19.23 0.55 -16.31
N VAL A 53 18.07 0.94 -15.78
CA VAL A 53 16.80 0.99 -16.52
C VAL A 53 16.79 2.26 -17.38
N PRO A 54 16.53 2.15 -18.70
CA PRO A 54 16.47 3.32 -19.56
C PRO A 54 15.37 4.30 -19.13
N GLU A 55 15.65 5.60 -19.25
CA GLU A 55 14.76 6.68 -18.79
C GLU A 55 13.32 6.55 -19.35
N SER A 56 13.19 6.14 -20.61
CA SER A 56 11.89 5.94 -21.27
C SER A 56 11.02 4.85 -20.63
N HIS A 57 11.62 3.96 -19.83
CA HIS A 57 10.96 2.85 -19.15
C HIS A 57 11.06 2.94 -17.61
N PHE A 58 11.45 4.11 -17.09
CA PHE A 58 11.60 4.34 -15.66
C PHE A 58 10.63 5.40 -15.16
N ILE A 59 9.65 4.98 -14.36
CA ILE A 59 8.68 5.87 -13.72
C ILE A 59 9.12 6.13 -12.29
N TRP A 60 9.63 7.33 -12.02
CA TRP A 60 10.27 7.63 -10.74
C TRP A 60 9.43 8.57 -9.86
N LEU A 61 8.91 8.02 -8.76
CA LEU A 61 8.23 8.76 -7.71
C LEU A 61 9.19 9.04 -6.55
N ARG A 62 9.05 10.21 -5.93
CA ARG A 62 9.92 10.63 -4.82
C ARG A 62 9.14 11.33 -3.72
N ASN A 63 9.45 10.99 -2.47
CA ASN A 63 8.97 11.73 -1.30
C ASN A 63 10.03 11.69 -0.17
N ALA A 64 9.79 12.42 0.91
CA ALA A 64 10.69 12.40 2.07
C ALA A 64 10.77 10.99 2.66
N GLY A 65 11.96 10.38 2.60
CA GLY A 65 12.24 9.09 3.21
C GLY A 65 11.55 7.89 2.57
N ASN A 66 11.07 7.98 1.31
CA ASN A 66 10.35 6.90 0.62
C ASN A 66 9.19 6.33 1.48
N ILE A 67 8.55 7.20 2.26
CA ILE A 67 7.57 6.84 3.29
C ILE A 67 6.21 6.59 2.62
N ILE A 68 5.54 5.57 3.10
CA ILE A 68 4.12 5.33 2.82
C ILE A 68 3.42 5.26 4.18
N THR A 69 2.51 6.19 4.45
CA THR A 69 1.87 6.30 5.76
C THR A 69 0.66 5.38 5.92
N SER A 70 0.00 5.03 4.81
CA SER A 70 -1.13 4.10 4.82
C SER A 70 -1.37 3.48 3.43
N PRO A 71 -2.11 2.36 3.34
CA PRO A 71 -2.48 1.74 2.06
C PRO A 71 -3.35 2.63 1.15
N MET A 72 -3.96 3.69 1.69
CA MET A 72 -4.79 4.67 0.97
C MET A 72 -4.15 6.06 0.91
N SER A 73 -2.85 6.17 1.18
CA SER A 73 -2.11 7.44 1.14
C SER A 73 -2.04 8.04 -0.27
N SER A 74 -1.74 9.33 -0.35
CA SER A 74 -1.51 10.02 -1.63
C SER A 74 -0.37 9.39 -2.44
N THR A 75 0.70 8.93 -1.77
CA THR A 75 1.79 8.19 -2.42
C THR A 75 1.31 6.89 -3.04
N LEU A 76 0.44 6.15 -2.36
CA LEU A 76 -0.15 4.94 -2.93
C LEU A 76 -1.04 5.23 -4.14
N ARG A 77 -1.84 6.30 -4.07
CA ARG A 77 -2.64 6.76 -5.20
C ARG A 77 -1.76 7.05 -6.42
N SER A 78 -0.61 7.69 -6.22
CA SER A 78 0.34 7.96 -7.31
C SER A 78 0.97 6.68 -7.85
N LEU A 79 1.37 5.73 -7.00
CA LEU A 79 1.87 4.42 -7.43
C LEU A 79 0.83 3.65 -8.25
N ALA A 80 -0.43 3.65 -7.79
CA ALA A 80 -1.52 3.00 -8.51
C ALA A 80 -1.77 3.62 -9.89
N LEU A 81 -1.73 4.96 -10.00
CA LEU A 81 -1.85 5.63 -11.29
C LEU A 81 -0.63 5.38 -12.19
N ALA A 82 0.58 5.25 -11.64
CA ALA A 82 1.75 4.86 -12.41
C ALA A 82 1.57 3.46 -13.03
N CYS A 83 0.99 2.51 -12.29
CA CYS A 83 0.65 1.19 -12.86
C CYS A 83 -0.52 1.28 -13.86
N ALA A 84 -1.65 1.83 -13.46
CA ALA A 84 -2.90 1.77 -14.21
C ALA A 84 -2.92 2.69 -15.46
N VAL A 85 -2.32 3.87 -15.37
CA VAL A 85 -2.36 4.89 -16.45
C VAL A 85 -1.08 4.90 -17.26
N LYS A 86 0.08 4.70 -16.62
CA LYS A 86 1.39 4.72 -17.29
C LYS A 86 1.92 3.32 -17.63
N GLY A 87 1.15 2.28 -17.34
CA GLY A 87 1.47 0.90 -17.71
C GLY A 87 2.58 0.26 -16.88
N GLY A 88 2.96 0.86 -15.75
CA GLY A 88 4.01 0.34 -14.86
C GLY A 88 3.76 -1.12 -14.48
N ARG A 89 4.73 -1.99 -14.78
CA ARG A 89 4.60 -3.45 -14.66
C ARG A 89 5.02 -3.97 -13.30
N GLU A 90 6.01 -3.33 -12.70
CA GLU A 90 6.58 -3.71 -11.41
C GLU A 90 6.86 -2.48 -10.55
N ILE A 91 6.77 -2.63 -9.22
CA ILE A 91 7.03 -1.58 -8.24
C ILE A 91 8.30 -1.92 -7.46
N LEU A 92 9.23 -0.97 -7.35
CA LEU A 92 10.40 -1.04 -6.49
C LEU A 92 10.35 0.06 -5.42
N ILE A 93 10.27 -0.34 -4.16
CA ILE A 93 10.46 0.56 -3.02
C ILE A 93 11.96 0.60 -2.70
N LEU A 94 12.60 1.73 -2.99
CA LEU A 94 14.05 1.89 -2.88
C LEU A 94 14.38 2.86 -1.75
N GLY A 95 14.76 2.30 -0.60
CA GLY A 95 15.39 3.06 0.48
C GLY A 95 16.87 3.28 0.23
N HIS A 96 17.51 4.07 1.09
CA HIS A 96 18.94 4.31 0.99
C HIS A 96 19.59 4.45 2.37
N THR A 97 20.88 4.12 2.49
CA THR A 97 21.66 4.37 3.71
C THR A 97 21.85 5.87 3.95
N ASP A 98 22.12 6.26 5.19
CA ASP A 98 22.37 7.65 5.56
C ASP A 98 21.21 8.61 5.21
N CYS A 99 19.97 8.15 5.43
CA CYS A 99 18.79 8.96 5.18
C CYS A 99 18.62 10.04 6.26
N LEU A 100 18.60 11.31 5.86
CA LEU A 100 18.42 12.43 6.80
C LEU A 100 17.06 12.40 7.50
N VAL A 101 16.00 11.97 6.80
CA VAL A 101 14.66 11.82 7.40
C VAL A 101 14.68 10.79 8.54
N ARG A 102 15.45 9.71 8.39
CA ARG A 102 15.66 8.72 9.46
C ARG A 102 16.41 9.32 10.65
N LYS A 103 17.43 10.14 10.38
CA LYS A 103 18.30 10.72 11.40
C LYS A 103 17.62 11.84 12.21
N THR A 104 16.60 12.48 11.64
CA THR A 104 15.87 13.55 12.31
C THR A 104 14.77 13.01 13.22
N GLY A 105 15.03 13.02 14.52
CA GLY A 105 14.03 12.71 15.54
C GLY A 105 13.00 13.84 15.73
N THR A 106 11.91 13.54 16.45
CA THR A 106 10.79 14.47 16.67
C THR A 106 11.23 15.83 17.26
N MET A 107 12.14 15.83 18.24
CA MET A 107 12.60 17.07 18.87
C MET A 107 13.44 17.92 17.92
N GLU A 108 14.30 17.29 17.12
CA GLU A 108 15.08 17.99 16.11
C GLU A 108 14.16 18.54 15.01
N LEU A 109 13.17 17.77 14.57
CA LEU A 109 12.18 18.21 13.60
C LEU A 109 11.40 19.43 14.09
N LEU A 110 10.97 19.42 15.36
CA LEU A 110 10.34 20.57 16.00
C LEU A 110 11.24 21.79 16.02
N GLY A 111 12.52 21.63 16.38
CA GLY A 111 13.50 22.70 16.34
C GLY A 111 13.68 23.27 14.92
N LYS A 112 13.77 22.41 13.91
CA LYS A 112 13.87 22.83 12.50
C LYS A 112 12.62 23.59 12.04
N PHE A 113 11.41 23.11 12.38
CA PHE A 113 10.18 23.83 12.05
C PHE A 113 10.06 25.16 12.79
N ALA A 114 10.44 25.21 14.06
CA ALA A 114 10.48 26.45 14.83
C ALA A 114 11.45 27.48 14.22
N ALA A 115 12.63 27.03 13.76
CA ALA A 115 13.59 27.88 13.05
C ALA A 115 13.05 28.41 11.70
N LEU A 116 12.09 27.70 11.08
CA LEU A 116 11.34 28.16 9.90
C LEU A 116 10.15 29.08 10.26
N GLY A 117 9.98 29.45 11.53
CA GLY A 117 8.87 30.28 12.00
C GLY A 117 7.54 29.53 12.14
N VAL A 118 7.54 28.20 12.11
CA VAL A 118 6.32 27.40 12.27
C VAL A 118 6.04 27.17 13.75
N ALA A 119 4.96 27.79 14.24
CA ALA A 119 4.51 27.60 15.62
C ALA A 119 4.06 26.15 15.88
N ARG A 120 4.45 25.59 17.05
CA ARG A 120 4.09 24.22 17.47
C ARG A 120 2.60 23.92 17.38
N ALA A 121 1.75 24.89 17.69
CA ALA A 121 0.30 24.76 17.67
C ALA A 121 -0.29 24.54 16.25
N ARG A 122 0.45 24.87 15.19
CA ARG A 122 0.05 24.63 13.80
C ARG A 122 0.48 23.27 13.27
N LEU A 123 1.35 22.58 14.00
CA LEU A 123 1.83 21.25 13.63
C LEU A 123 0.87 20.17 14.14
N PRO A 124 0.79 19.02 13.46
CA PRO A 124 0.05 17.86 13.94
C PRO A 124 0.42 17.51 15.39
N GLU A 125 -0.54 16.96 16.14
CA GLU A 125 -0.29 16.49 17.50
C GLU A 125 0.74 15.35 17.48
N ASN A 126 0.47 14.31 16.68
CA ASN A 126 1.35 13.17 16.47
C ASN A 126 2.25 13.36 15.22
N LEU A 127 3.40 14.00 15.43
CA LEU A 127 4.40 14.23 14.38
C LEU A 127 4.97 12.94 13.81
N GLN A 128 5.19 11.93 14.66
CA GLN A 128 5.78 10.67 14.26
C GLN A 128 4.88 9.95 13.26
N GLU A 129 3.58 9.91 13.53
CA GLU A 129 2.60 9.31 12.62
C GLU A 129 2.39 10.15 11.36
N TYR A 130 2.20 11.47 11.51
CA TYR A 130 1.91 12.34 10.37
C TYR A 130 3.07 12.38 9.35
N PHE A 131 4.30 12.58 9.83
CA PHE A 131 5.48 12.60 8.97
C PHE A 131 6.05 11.21 8.70
N GLY A 132 5.52 10.17 9.34
CA GLY A 132 5.98 8.79 9.20
C GLY A 132 7.41 8.56 9.66
N LEU A 133 7.87 9.25 10.70
CA LEU A 133 9.25 9.13 11.20
C LEU A 133 9.58 7.69 11.56
N PHE A 134 10.79 7.26 11.20
CA PHE A 134 11.22 5.87 11.31
C PHE A 134 12.65 5.78 11.85
N ALA A 135 12.96 4.71 12.57
CA ALA A 135 14.26 4.52 13.21
C ALA A 135 15.26 3.71 12.37
N SER A 136 14.78 3.00 11.34
CA SER A 136 15.59 2.14 10.48
C SER A 136 15.12 2.25 9.03
N GLU A 137 16.05 2.55 8.13
CA GLU A 137 15.79 2.61 6.69
C GLU A 137 15.29 1.26 6.15
N ARG A 138 15.88 0.15 6.61
CA ARG A 138 15.44 -1.20 6.26
C ARG A 138 14.00 -1.45 6.67
N GLN A 139 13.65 -1.19 7.93
CA GLN A 139 12.29 -1.41 8.42
C GLN A 139 11.27 -0.51 7.70
N ASN A 140 11.67 0.72 7.36
CA ASN A 140 10.83 1.62 6.58
C ASN A 140 10.52 1.07 5.18
N VAL A 141 11.51 0.51 4.47
CA VAL A 141 11.27 -0.15 3.18
C VAL A 141 10.31 -1.33 3.32
N LEU A 142 10.52 -2.19 4.32
CA LEU A 142 9.63 -3.35 4.57
C LEU A 142 8.19 -2.91 4.84
N LYS A 143 8.00 -1.90 5.69
CA LYS A 143 6.69 -1.34 6.03
C LYS A 143 6.03 -0.68 4.80
N ALA A 144 6.81 0.03 3.99
CA ALA A 144 6.30 0.63 2.76
C ALA A 144 5.82 -0.45 1.77
N VAL A 145 6.59 -1.54 1.58
CA VAL A 145 6.16 -2.70 0.77
C VAL A 145 4.87 -3.31 1.31
N GLU A 146 4.75 -3.48 2.63
CA GLU A 146 3.53 -3.96 3.28
C GLU A 146 2.33 -3.06 2.97
N HIS A 147 2.48 -1.74 3.08
CA HIS A 147 1.40 -0.80 2.73
C HIS A 147 1.01 -0.85 1.26
N VAL A 148 1.98 -1.04 0.35
CA VAL A 148 1.69 -1.21 -1.08
C VAL A 148 0.89 -2.49 -1.31
N ARG A 149 1.30 -3.60 -0.69
CA ARG A 149 0.63 -4.90 -0.80
C ARG A 149 -0.75 -4.94 -0.15
N ALA A 150 -0.95 -4.22 0.94
CA ALA A 150 -2.24 -4.08 1.61
C ALA A 150 -3.20 -3.13 0.88
N SER A 151 -2.73 -2.41 -0.14
CA SER A 151 -3.57 -1.45 -0.87
C SER A 151 -4.48 -2.16 -1.87
N PRO A 152 -5.81 -1.92 -1.84
CA PRO A 152 -6.72 -2.45 -2.86
C PRO A 152 -6.52 -1.80 -4.24
N LEU A 153 -5.68 -0.77 -4.36
CA LEU A 153 -5.39 -0.09 -5.63
C LEU A 153 -4.27 -0.75 -6.43
N ILE A 154 -3.50 -1.65 -5.81
CA ILE A 154 -2.41 -2.36 -6.46
C ILE A 154 -2.85 -3.80 -6.69
N GLY A 155 -2.96 -4.18 -7.95
CA GLY A 155 -3.40 -5.53 -8.31
C GLY A 155 -2.46 -6.61 -7.75
N PRO A 156 -3.00 -7.77 -7.33
CA PRO A 156 -2.19 -8.82 -6.69
C PRO A 156 -1.12 -9.41 -7.61
N ARG A 157 -1.24 -9.22 -8.93
CA ARG A 157 -0.28 -9.69 -9.94
C ARG A 157 0.91 -8.76 -10.18
N VAL A 158 0.86 -7.52 -9.70
CA VAL A 158 1.98 -6.56 -9.85
C VAL A 158 3.09 -6.96 -8.88
N PRO A 159 4.32 -7.28 -9.33
CA PRO A 159 5.44 -7.47 -8.42
C PRO A 159 5.74 -6.19 -7.63
N VAL A 160 5.93 -6.32 -6.32
CA VAL A 160 6.33 -5.24 -5.42
C VAL A 160 7.57 -5.69 -4.69
N HIS A 161 8.65 -4.99 -4.95
CA HIS A 161 9.99 -5.28 -4.47
C HIS A 161 10.39 -4.23 -3.44
N GLY A 162 11.29 -4.61 -2.54
CA GLY A 162 11.90 -3.72 -1.58
C GLY A 162 13.41 -3.88 -1.61
N ALA A 163 14.15 -2.79 -1.77
CA ALA A 163 15.60 -2.80 -1.73
C ALA A 163 16.15 -1.60 -0.94
N LEU A 164 17.38 -1.75 -0.47
CA LEU A 164 18.16 -0.70 0.18
C LEU A 164 19.40 -0.43 -0.64
N MET A 165 19.61 0.82 -1.03
CA MET A 165 20.85 1.24 -1.69
C MET A 165 21.85 1.78 -0.65
N ASP A 166 23.08 1.30 -0.69
CA ASP A 166 24.17 2.00 -0.02
C ASP A 166 24.59 3.21 -0.86
N ILE A 167 24.36 4.43 -0.35
CA ILE A 167 24.68 5.66 -1.08
C ILE A 167 26.18 5.89 -1.30
N ALA A 168 27.04 5.26 -0.49
CA ALA A 168 28.49 5.43 -0.60
C ALA A 168 29.06 4.58 -1.73
N THR A 169 28.48 3.40 -1.96
CA THR A 169 29.01 2.40 -2.92
C THR A 169 28.11 2.17 -4.12
N GLY A 170 26.84 2.59 -4.06
CA GLY A 170 25.81 2.29 -5.06
C GLY A 170 25.32 0.84 -5.02
N ARG A 171 25.75 0.03 -4.05
CA ARG A 171 25.33 -1.38 -3.95
C ARG A 171 23.87 -1.49 -3.52
N LEU A 172 23.14 -2.35 -4.20
CA LEU A 172 21.75 -2.69 -3.89
C LEU A 172 21.69 -3.96 -3.05
N GLU A 173 20.98 -3.86 -1.94
CA GLU A 173 20.60 -5.00 -1.11
C GLU A 173 19.12 -5.28 -1.26
N LEU A 174 18.79 -6.48 -1.74
CA LEU A 174 17.40 -6.91 -1.86
C LEU A 174 16.84 -7.29 -0.48
N LEU A 175 15.73 -6.65 -0.10
CA LEU A 175 15.01 -6.91 1.15
C LEU A 175 13.76 -7.76 0.92
N VAL A 176 13.04 -7.49 -0.18
CA VAL A 176 11.81 -8.20 -0.55
C VAL A 176 11.85 -8.48 -2.05
N ASN A 177 11.83 -9.76 -2.41
CA ASN A 177 11.62 -10.20 -3.78
C ASN A 177 10.12 -10.38 -4.05
N GLY A 178 9.53 -9.44 -4.79
CA GLY A 178 8.12 -9.43 -5.15
C GLY A 178 7.69 -10.55 -6.09
N TYR A 179 8.64 -11.22 -6.75
CA TYR A 179 8.36 -12.39 -7.59
C TYR A 179 7.96 -13.63 -6.79
N LEU A 180 8.60 -13.85 -5.65
CA LEU A 180 8.34 -15.01 -4.81
C LEU A 180 6.93 -14.97 -4.20
N ALA A 181 6.49 -13.76 -3.82
CA ALA A 181 5.13 -13.55 -3.29
C ALA A 181 4.03 -13.89 -4.32
N LEU A 182 4.33 -13.71 -5.61
CA LEU A 182 3.41 -14.06 -6.70
C LEU A 182 3.31 -15.57 -6.89
N GLU A 183 4.44 -16.28 -6.84
CA GLU A 183 4.51 -17.73 -7.04
C GLU A 183 3.77 -18.51 -5.93
N VAL A 184 3.83 -18.03 -4.69
CA VAL A 184 3.05 -18.61 -3.58
C VAL A 184 1.55 -18.42 -3.83
N THR A 185 1.14 -17.25 -4.32
CA THR A 185 -0.27 -16.95 -4.58
C THR A 185 -0.81 -17.76 -5.76
N THR A 186 -0.03 -17.93 -6.83
CA THR A 186 -0.43 -18.75 -7.99
C THR A 186 -0.46 -20.24 -7.68
N SER A 187 0.48 -20.73 -6.84
CA SER A 187 0.51 -22.13 -6.37
C SER A 187 -0.67 -22.43 -5.44
N ALA A 188 -1.01 -21.53 -4.51
CA ALA A 188 -2.18 -21.66 -3.65
C ALA A 188 -3.51 -21.63 -4.44
N ALA A 189 -3.58 -20.79 -5.49
CA ALA A 189 -4.74 -20.75 -6.38
C ALA A 189 -4.85 -21.99 -7.28
N HIS A 190 -3.73 -22.53 -7.79
CA HIS A 190 -3.72 -23.77 -8.58
C HIS A 190 -4.09 -25.00 -7.73
N SER A 191 -3.63 -25.07 -6.49
CA SER A 191 -4.00 -26.15 -5.56
C SER A 191 -5.47 -26.08 -5.13
N ALA A 192 -6.03 -24.88 -4.96
CA ALA A 192 -7.48 -24.69 -4.72
C ALA A 192 -8.35 -24.95 -5.97
N ALA A 193 -7.84 -24.69 -7.18
CA ALA A 193 -8.53 -25.03 -8.42
C ALA A 193 -8.44 -26.53 -8.74
N ALA A 194 -7.32 -27.19 -8.42
CA ALA A 194 -7.16 -28.63 -8.55
C ALA A 194 -8.06 -29.41 -7.59
N SER A 195 -8.31 -28.91 -6.38
CA SER A 195 -9.25 -29.51 -5.42
C SER A 195 -10.73 -29.27 -5.77
N ALA A 196 -11.02 -28.35 -6.70
CA ALA A 196 -12.37 -28.12 -7.25
C ALA A 196 -12.62 -28.87 -8.59
N GLY A 197 -11.63 -29.63 -9.08
CA GLY A 197 -11.67 -30.33 -10.37
C GLY A 197 -12.23 -31.76 -10.33
N GLU A 198 -12.48 -32.34 -9.16
CA GLU A 198 -13.07 -33.67 -9.02
C GLU A 198 -14.43 -33.58 -8.32
N THR A 199 -15.47 -33.36 -9.12
CA THR A 199 -16.79 -34.03 -9.05
C THR A 199 -17.82 -33.24 -9.87
N THR A 200 -18.20 -33.76 -11.04
CA THR A 200 -19.59 -34.05 -11.44
C THR A 200 -19.64 -34.49 -12.92
N PRO A 201 -20.51 -35.47 -13.27
CA PRO A 201 -20.63 -35.97 -14.63
C PRO A 201 -21.41 -35.00 -15.51
N ALA A 202 -21.16 -35.12 -16.81
CA ALA A 202 -21.71 -34.32 -17.90
C ALA A 202 -23.25 -34.19 -17.84
N VAL A 203 -23.72 -32.93 -17.84
CA VAL A 203 -25.05 -32.57 -18.34
C VAL A 203 -24.84 -31.50 -19.40
N THR A 204 -25.12 -31.86 -20.64
CA THR A 204 -25.09 -31.03 -21.83
C THR A 204 -26.20 -29.98 -21.77
N PRO A 205 -25.93 -28.67 -21.92
CA PRO A 205 -26.98 -27.73 -22.30
C PRO A 205 -26.96 -27.54 -23.82
N SER A 206 -28.10 -27.83 -24.43
CA SER A 206 -28.42 -27.63 -25.82
C SER A 206 -28.29 -26.14 -26.19
N ARG A 207 -27.52 -25.87 -27.25
CA ARG A 207 -27.43 -24.58 -27.93
C ARG A 207 -28.70 -24.32 -28.77
N PRO A 208 -29.33 -23.14 -28.73
CA PRO A 208 -30.08 -22.65 -29.88
C PRO A 208 -29.19 -21.76 -30.75
N ALA A 209 -29.24 -22.00 -32.06
CA ALA A 209 -28.57 -21.22 -33.10
C ALA A 209 -29.42 -19.98 -33.48
N PRO A 210 -28.91 -19.06 -34.32
CA PRO A 210 -29.20 -17.63 -34.26
C PRO A 210 -30.39 -17.20 -35.14
N GLU A 211 -31.06 -16.12 -34.76
CA GLU A 211 -31.92 -15.35 -35.66
C GLU A 211 -31.46 -13.90 -35.77
N SER A 212 -31.73 -13.37 -36.95
CA SER A 212 -31.08 -12.27 -37.65
C SER A 212 -31.85 -10.95 -37.63
N LYS A 213 -31.10 -9.87 -37.90
CA LYS A 213 -31.44 -8.60 -38.60
C LYS A 213 -31.51 -7.33 -37.75
N GLY A 214 -30.75 -6.34 -38.23
CA GLY A 214 -30.76 -4.94 -37.78
C GLY A 214 -29.48 -4.22 -38.21
N ASP A 215 -29.47 -3.73 -39.44
CA ASP A 215 -28.36 -3.14 -40.20
C ASP A 215 -27.79 -1.79 -39.67
N LEU A 216 -26.44 -1.69 -39.72
CA LEU A 216 -25.59 -0.59 -40.23
C LEU A 216 -25.62 0.84 -39.59
N PRO A 217 -24.59 1.70 -39.80
CA PRO A 217 -23.17 1.46 -40.17
C PRO A 217 -22.13 2.22 -39.29
N LEU A 218 -20.89 1.72 -39.32
CA LEU A 218 -19.70 2.52 -39.00
C LEU A 218 -19.43 3.54 -40.11
N GLY A 219 -19.28 4.82 -39.74
CA GLY A 219 -18.72 5.88 -40.56
C GLY A 219 -17.48 6.46 -39.89
N GLY A 220 -16.34 6.42 -40.58
CA GLY A 220 -15.06 6.89 -40.08
C GLY A 220 -15.03 8.39 -39.79
N MET A 221 -14.22 8.79 -38.82
CA MET A 221 -13.86 10.18 -38.62
C MET A 221 -12.35 10.35 -38.58
N LYS A 222 -11.90 11.12 -39.56
CA LYS A 222 -10.54 11.61 -39.78
C LYS A 222 -9.97 12.27 -38.53
N VAL A 223 -8.70 11.96 -38.29
CA VAL A 223 -7.74 12.83 -37.60
C VAL A 223 -7.74 14.17 -38.33
N LEU A 224 -8.08 15.25 -37.61
CA LEU A 224 -7.78 16.61 -38.02
C LEU A 224 -6.68 17.13 -37.09
N GLU A 225 -5.50 17.25 -37.67
CA GLU A 225 -4.46 18.16 -37.23
C GLU A 225 -5.08 19.55 -37.02
N MET A 226 -4.83 20.16 -35.86
CA MET A 226 -5.12 21.57 -35.65
C MET A 226 -3.80 22.29 -35.38
N ASP A 227 -3.48 23.15 -36.34
CA ASP A 227 -2.27 23.92 -36.47
C ASP A 227 -2.14 24.93 -35.31
N ILE A 228 -0.95 24.97 -34.70
CA ILE A 228 -0.60 25.87 -33.61
C ILE A 228 0.03 27.10 -34.25
N SER A 229 -0.79 28.05 -34.68
CA SER A 229 -0.34 29.37 -35.10
C SER A 229 -1.49 30.36 -34.96
N ASP A 230 -1.50 31.09 -33.84
CA ASP A 230 -1.99 32.47 -33.67
C ASP A 230 -2.34 32.80 -32.21
N LEU A 231 -1.42 32.50 -31.27
CA LEU A 231 -1.46 33.13 -29.94
C LEU A 231 -0.65 34.43 -29.97
N LYS A 232 -1.34 35.56 -30.13
CA LYS A 232 -0.81 36.90 -29.83
C LYS A 232 -1.09 37.26 -28.37
N ILE A 233 -0.01 37.55 -27.66
CA ILE A 233 0.04 37.97 -26.26
C ILE A 233 -0.19 39.48 -26.18
N GLY A 234 -1.07 39.90 -25.26
CA GLY A 234 -1.08 41.26 -24.68
C GLY A 234 -2.32 42.08 -25.01
N GLU A 235 -3.24 42.25 -24.04
CA GLU A 235 -3.41 43.50 -23.28
C GLU A 235 -4.74 43.54 -22.50
N LEU A 236 -4.60 43.86 -21.20
CA LEU A 236 -5.48 44.66 -20.32
C LEU A 236 -6.95 44.25 -20.06
N ALA A 237 -7.18 43.82 -18.81
CA ALA A 237 -8.47 43.78 -18.09
C ALA A 237 -8.93 45.22 -17.67
N PRO A 238 -10.08 45.43 -17.00
CA PRO A 238 -11.06 44.47 -16.47
C PRO A 238 -12.54 44.80 -16.80
N HIS A 239 -13.43 43.81 -16.63
CA HIS A 239 -14.81 43.91 -16.10
C HIS A 239 -15.56 42.62 -16.49
N ALA A 240 -15.72 41.68 -15.56
CA ALA A 240 -16.72 40.62 -15.67
C ALA A 240 -17.07 40.09 -14.27
N GLU A 241 -18.34 40.27 -13.88
CA GLU A 241 -18.96 39.63 -12.73
C GLU A 241 -18.98 38.11 -12.89
N VAL A 242 -18.54 37.40 -11.84
CA VAL A 242 -18.63 35.94 -11.75
C VAL A 242 -19.91 35.57 -11.01
N VAL A 243 -20.91 35.06 -11.74
CA VAL A 243 -22.05 34.36 -11.16
C VAL A 243 -21.58 33.01 -10.63
N ARG A 244 -21.55 32.86 -9.30
CA ARG A 244 -21.33 31.58 -8.61
C ARG A 244 -22.66 30.82 -8.55
N SER A 245 -22.73 29.64 -9.16
CA SER A 245 -23.80 28.67 -8.91
C SER A 245 -23.32 27.64 -7.89
N GLU A 246 -24.03 27.52 -6.77
CA GLU A 246 -23.80 26.48 -5.74
C GLU A 246 -24.45 25.15 -6.16
N PRO A 247 -23.83 23.99 -5.88
CA PRO A 247 -24.46 22.70 -6.12
C PRO A 247 -25.55 22.42 -5.07
N SER A 248 -26.71 21.92 -5.52
CA SER A 248 -27.88 21.70 -4.66
C SER A 248 -27.65 20.63 -3.58
N LYS A 249 -28.25 20.86 -2.39
CA LYS A 249 -28.24 19.96 -1.21
C LYS A 249 -28.62 18.50 -1.51
N ALA A 250 -29.38 18.23 -2.56
CA ALA A 250 -29.83 16.88 -2.92
C ALA A 250 -28.71 15.98 -3.49
N ALA A 251 -27.63 16.56 -4.03
CA ALA A 251 -26.48 15.79 -4.51
C ALA A 251 -25.54 15.36 -3.37
N VAL A 252 -25.54 16.11 -2.26
CA VAL A 252 -24.73 15.82 -1.07
C VAL A 252 -25.36 14.68 -0.25
N GLU A 253 -26.69 14.60 -0.21
CA GLU A 253 -27.42 13.60 0.57
C GLU A 253 -27.37 12.19 -0.03
N LYS A 254 -27.28 12.07 -1.37
CA LYS A 254 -27.17 10.77 -2.07
C LYS A 254 -25.77 10.14 -2.02
N LEU A 255 -24.72 10.90 -1.71
CA LEU A 255 -23.37 10.34 -1.53
C LEU A 255 -23.10 9.82 -0.11
N GLN A 256 -24.02 10.03 0.83
CA GLN A 256 -23.84 9.66 2.25
C GLN A 256 -24.40 8.28 2.62
N LEU A 257 -25.10 7.58 1.72
CA LEU A 257 -25.73 6.28 2.02
C LEU A 257 -24.94 5.02 1.59
N ALA A 258 -23.68 5.13 1.17
CA ALA A 258 -22.87 3.96 0.80
C ALA A 258 -21.51 3.86 1.53
N ALA A 259 -21.37 4.46 2.71
CA ALA A 259 -20.26 4.19 3.61
C ALA A 259 -20.60 3.00 4.51
N ALA A 260 -20.11 1.81 4.17
CA ALA A 260 -20.19 0.64 5.03
C ALA A 260 -19.57 0.94 6.41
N ALA A 261 -20.33 0.67 7.47
CA ALA A 261 -20.05 1.05 8.84
C ALA A 261 -18.70 0.53 9.36
N SER A 262 -17.87 1.43 9.89
CA SER A 262 -16.75 1.05 10.76
C SER A 262 -17.31 0.40 12.04
N PRO A 263 -16.74 -0.72 12.52
CA PRO A 263 -17.21 -1.34 13.74
C PRO A 263 -17.06 -0.35 14.91
N ALA A 264 -18.09 -0.28 15.76
CA ALA A 264 -18.10 0.57 16.94
C ALA A 264 -16.85 0.31 17.80
N LYS A 265 -16.29 1.35 18.40
CA LYS A 265 -15.04 1.24 19.19
C LYS A 265 -15.37 1.26 20.69
N PRO A 266 -14.74 0.41 21.52
CA PRO A 266 -14.88 0.46 22.97
C PRO A 266 -14.20 1.71 23.57
N PRO A 267 -14.68 2.20 24.73
CA PRO A 267 -14.08 3.30 25.48
C PRO A 267 -12.75 2.88 26.17
N PRO A 268 -11.86 3.85 26.47
CA PRO A 268 -10.58 3.57 27.14
C PRO A 268 -10.77 3.11 28.59
N VAL A 269 -9.95 2.16 29.05
CA VAL A 269 -9.99 1.62 30.42
C VAL A 269 -8.78 2.15 31.23
N PRO A 270 -8.93 2.52 32.52
CA PRO A 270 -7.81 2.93 33.38
C PRO A 270 -6.80 1.78 33.56
N SER A 271 -5.52 2.06 33.30
CA SER A 271 -4.45 1.08 33.14
C SER A 271 -3.80 0.64 34.45
N ASP A 272 -3.79 -0.67 34.72
CA ASP A 272 -2.76 -1.33 35.53
C ASP A 272 -2.10 -2.47 34.74
N ALA A 273 -0.76 -2.53 34.81
CA ALA A 273 0.18 -3.54 34.31
C ALA A 273 -0.27 -4.43 33.13
N ILE A 274 0.24 -4.14 31.92
CA ILE A 274 0.04 -4.96 30.72
C ILE A 274 1.18 -6.00 30.60
N PRO A 275 1.01 -7.28 31.00
CA PRO A 275 1.86 -8.35 30.47
C PRO A 275 1.62 -8.47 28.96
N SER A 276 2.48 -9.18 28.24
CA SER A 276 2.52 -9.20 26.77
C SER A 276 1.33 -9.90 26.09
N LEU A 277 0.11 -9.36 26.25
CA LEU A 277 -1.17 -9.83 25.73
C LEU A 277 -1.19 -9.97 24.20
N LYS A 278 -0.33 -9.21 23.50
CA LYS A 278 -0.15 -9.30 22.04
C LYS A 278 0.25 -10.70 21.56
N ARG A 279 0.90 -11.51 22.41
CA ARG A 279 1.32 -12.88 22.08
C ARG A 279 0.21 -13.92 22.19
N LEU A 280 -0.93 -13.55 22.79
CA LEU A 280 -2.04 -14.47 23.07
C LEU A 280 -3.13 -14.44 21.99
N VAL A 281 -2.97 -13.62 20.94
CA VAL A 281 -3.98 -13.44 19.88
C VAL A 281 -3.55 -14.22 18.63
N ASP A 282 -4.37 -15.19 18.22
CA ASP A 282 -4.23 -15.89 16.93
C ASP A 282 -4.72 -14.98 15.79
N LEU A 283 -3.82 -14.70 14.84
CA LEU A 283 -4.04 -13.79 13.71
C LEU A 283 -5.04 -14.32 12.67
N ALA A 284 -5.30 -15.63 12.64
CA ALA A 284 -6.20 -16.25 11.68
C ALA A 284 -7.69 -16.17 12.10
N ARG A 285 -7.99 -15.69 13.32
CA ARG A 285 -9.33 -15.75 13.90
C ARG A 285 -9.99 -14.37 14.06
N HIS A 286 -11.31 -14.40 14.15
CA HIS A 286 -12.13 -13.25 14.52
C HIS A 286 -12.53 -13.35 16.00
N TYR A 287 -12.75 -12.20 16.61
CA TYR A 287 -13.02 -12.09 18.04
C TYR A 287 -14.20 -11.17 18.29
N ARG A 288 -15.00 -11.50 19.30
CA ARG A 288 -15.97 -10.61 19.90
C ARG A 288 -15.48 -10.22 21.29
N ILE A 289 -15.78 -9.01 21.72
CA ILE A 289 -15.40 -8.52 23.06
C ILE A 289 -16.59 -7.88 23.76
N ILE A 290 -16.51 -7.76 25.07
CA ILE A 290 -17.38 -6.90 25.86
C ILE A 290 -16.54 -5.72 26.35
N GLY A 291 -16.83 -4.50 25.89
CA GLY A 291 -16.10 -3.30 26.29
C GLY A 291 -16.34 -2.93 27.76
N GLY A 292 -15.55 -2.00 28.30
CA GLY A 292 -15.73 -1.49 29.66
C GLY A 292 -17.08 -0.80 29.92
N ASP A 293 -17.82 -0.48 28.86
CA ASP A 293 -19.21 0.00 28.90
C ASP A 293 -20.27 -1.11 28.90
N GLY A 294 -19.85 -2.38 28.95
CA GLY A 294 -20.72 -3.55 28.92
C GLY A 294 -21.32 -3.86 27.53
N LYS A 295 -20.93 -3.14 26.47
CA LYS A 295 -21.43 -3.39 25.12
C LYS A 295 -20.61 -4.45 24.39
N HIS A 296 -21.29 -5.21 23.54
CA HIS A 296 -20.66 -6.20 22.68
C HIS A 296 -20.09 -5.55 21.42
N TYR A 297 -18.84 -5.88 21.09
CA TYR A 297 -18.16 -5.42 19.88
C TYR A 297 -17.63 -6.61 19.09
N GLY A 298 -17.73 -6.55 17.76
CA GLY A 298 -17.28 -7.60 16.84
C GLY A 298 -18.43 -8.39 16.19
N PRO A 299 -18.11 -9.44 15.40
CA PRO A 299 -16.78 -10.03 15.22
C PRO A 299 -15.80 -9.09 14.50
N VAL A 300 -14.58 -8.97 15.05
CA VAL A 300 -13.47 -8.20 14.46
C VAL A 300 -12.26 -9.10 14.22
N PRO A 301 -11.45 -8.85 13.18
CA PRO A 301 -10.23 -9.61 12.97
C PRO A 301 -9.20 -9.34 14.07
N ALA A 302 -8.29 -10.29 14.28
CA ALA A 302 -7.19 -10.20 15.25
C ALA A 302 -6.40 -8.89 15.20
N THR A 303 -6.20 -8.32 14.01
CA THR A 303 -5.50 -7.05 13.79
C THR A 303 -6.21 -5.87 14.44
N VAL A 304 -7.54 -5.86 14.44
CA VAL A 304 -8.35 -4.83 15.10
C VAL A 304 -8.32 -5.02 16.61
N LEU A 305 -8.35 -6.27 17.09
CA LEU A 305 -8.20 -6.58 18.52
C LEU A 305 -6.82 -6.12 19.05
N LEU A 306 -5.74 -6.44 18.35
CA LEU A 306 -4.38 -6.01 18.69
C LEU A 306 -4.24 -4.49 18.70
N ARG A 307 -4.92 -3.80 17.78
CA ARG A 307 -5.00 -2.34 17.76
C ARG A 307 -5.71 -1.82 19.01
N TRP A 308 -6.84 -2.40 19.41
CA TRP A 308 -7.54 -1.99 20.64
C TRP A 308 -6.72 -2.22 21.92
N ILE A 309 -5.91 -3.30 21.97
CA ILE A 309 -4.93 -3.52 23.06
C ILE A 309 -3.88 -2.40 23.06
N SER A 310 -3.33 -2.05 21.89
CA SER A 310 -2.31 -1.00 21.80
C SER A 310 -2.84 0.41 22.10
N GLU A 311 -4.13 0.63 21.84
CA GLU A 311 -4.82 1.89 22.12
C GLU A 311 -5.34 1.98 23.57
N GLY A 312 -5.09 0.96 24.41
CA GLY A 312 -5.55 0.93 25.81
C GLY A 312 -7.08 0.86 25.96
N ARG A 313 -7.78 0.38 24.92
CA ARG A 313 -9.25 0.26 24.94
C ARG A 313 -9.75 -1.06 25.51
N ILE A 314 -8.88 -2.05 25.55
CA ILE A 314 -9.13 -3.36 26.16
C ILE A 314 -7.89 -3.78 26.94
N ASP A 315 -8.12 -4.44 28.06
CA ASP A 315 -7.14 -4.82 29.06
C ASP A 315 -7.15 -6.35 29.32
N ALA A 316 -6.32 -6.80 30.26
CA ALA A 316 -6.21 -8.21 30.62
C ALA A 316 -7.54 -8.83 31.09
N GLU A 317 -8.43 -8.04 31.67
CA GLU A 317 -9.69 -8.48 32.27
C GLU A 317 -10.87 -8.45 31.30
N THR A 318 -10.70 -7.78 30.15
CA THR A 318 -11.72 -7.66 29.12
C THR A 318 -12.18 -9.04 28.66
N PRO A 319 -13.50 -9.34 28.72
CA PRO A 319 -14.05 -10.59 28.20
C PRO A 319 -13.96 -10.64 26.66
N VAL A 320 -13.37 -11.72 26.14
CA VAL A 320 -13.18 -12.00 24.72
C VAL A 320 -13.74 -13.37 24.37
N GLN A 321 -14.41 -13.45 23.22
CA GLN A 321 -14.92 -14.69 22.64
C GLN A 321 -14.31 -14.88 21.25
N VAL A 322 -13.78 -16.08 21.01
CA VAL A 322 -13.26 -16.47 19.70
C VAL A 322 -14.44 -16.87 18.82
N ASP A 323 -14.48 -16.39 17.57
CA ASP A 323 -15.53 -16.74 16.63
C ASP A 323 -15.52 -18.26 16.36
N GLY A 324 -16.65 -18.93 16.64
CA GLY A 324 -16.79 -20.39 16.68
C GLY A 324 -16.75 -21.03 18.07
N SER A 325 -16.49 -20.28 19.14
CA SER A 325 -16.59 -20.72 20.54
C SER A 325 -17.79 -20.07 21.23
N THR A 326 -18.50 -20.81 22.08
CA THR A 326 -19.59 -20.26 22.92
C THR A 326 -19.10 -19.69 24.25
N ALA A 327 -17.83 -19.93 24.62
CA ALA A 327 -17.28 -19.51 25.90
C ALA A 327 -16.62 -18.11 25.82
N TRP A 328 -16.97 -17.24 26.77
CA TRP A 328 -16.29 -15.98 27.02
C TRP A 328 -15.11 -16.20 27.97
N VAL A 329 -13.95 -15.68 27.59
CA VAL A 329 -12.69 -15.87 28.33
C VAL A 329 -12.02 -14.51 28.51
N LYS A 330 -11.39 -14.25 29.65
CA LYS A 330 -10.63 -13.00 29.86
C LYS A 330 -9.43 -12.95 28.92
N LEU A 331 -9.05 -11.76 28.44
CA LEU A 331 -7.99 -11.60 27.44
C LEU A 331 -6.65 -12.22 27.86
N HIS A 332 -6.28 -12.18 29.15
CA HIS A 332 -5.06 -12.83 29.64
C HIS A 332 -5.11 -14.37 29.60
N GLN A 333 -6.30 -14.96 29.58
CA GLN A 333 -6.53 -16.41 29.51
C GLN A 333 -6.74 -16.89 28.06
N LEU A 334 -6.66 -15.98 27.08
CA LEU A 334 -6.93 -16.28 25.68
C LEU A 334 -5.95 -17.30 25.10
N GLY A 335 -4.67 -17.27 25.51
CA GLY A 335 -3.68 -18.25 25.07
C GLY A 335 -4.03 -19.68 25.47
N ASP A 336 -4.43 -19.88 26.73
CA ASP A 336 -4.86 -21.19 27.24
C ASP A 336 -6.16 -21.67 26.58
N ALA A 337 -7.09 -20.75 26.31
CA ALA A 337 -8.33 -21.06 25.60
C ALA A 337 -8.10 -21.44 24.14
N LEU A 338 -7.18 -20.76 23.44
CA LEU A 338 -6.78 -21.11 22.08
C LEU A 338 -6.07 -22.46 22.03
N HIS A 339 -5.24 -22.80 23.03
CA HIS A 339 -4.66 -24.13 23.15
C HIS A 339 -5.71 -25.24 23.32
N ARG A 340 -6.79 -24.99 24.07
CA ARG A 340 -7.92 -25.94 24.20
C ARG A 340 -8.74 -26.05 22.91
N LEU A 341 -8.85 -24.98 22.14
CA LEU A 341 -9.56 -24.93 20.84
C LEU A 341 -8.74 -25.51 19.67
N GLY A 342 -7.39 -25.51 19.76
CA GLY A 342 -6.47 -26.10 18.78
C GLY A 342 -6.10 -27.56 19.08
N GLY A 343 -6.55 -28.12 20.21
CA GLY A 343 -6.30 -29.49 20.61
C GLY A 343 -7.15 -30.51 19.86
N LYS A 344 -6.85 -30.79 18.59
CA LYS A 344 -7.07 -32.13 18.05
C LYS A 344 -5.92 -33.02 18.50
N ARG A 345 -6.17 -33.82 19.55
CA ARG A 345 -5.48 -35.10 19.72
C ARG A 345 -5.97 -36.04 18.63
N LYS A 346 -5.13 -36.26 17.63
CA LYS A 346 -4.82 -37.51 16.90
C LYS A 346 -4.19 -37.14 15.58
#